data_AF-A0A7V2T5S1-F1
#
_entry.id   AF-A0A7V2T5S1-F1
#
_cell.length_a   1.000
_cell.length_b   1.000
_cell.length_c   1.000
_cell.angle_alpha   90.00
_cell.angle_beta   90.00
_cell.angle_gamma   90.00
#
_symmetry.space_group_name_H-M   'P 1'
#
loop_
_entity.id
_entity.type
_entity.pdbx_description
1 polymer ?
#
loop_
_entity_poly.entity_id
_entity_poly.type
_entity_poly.pdbx_seq_one_letter_code
_entity_poly.pdbx_strand_id
1 'polypeptide(L)'
;MVTSWLRRFGIAAAAVGALAMADAASAQQKFVSIGTGGITGVYYPTGGAICRLMNKLRKETGIRCSVESTGGSIYNINAIR
;
A
#
# COMPACT_ATOMS: atom_id res chain seq x y z
N MET A 1 -14.31 26.52 -42.29
CA MET A 1 -12.90 26.05 -42.15
C MET A 1 -12.35 26.19 -40.73
N VAL A 2 -12.66 27.27 -39.98
CA VAL A 2 -12.17 27.48 -38.60
C VAL A 2 -12.73 26.48 -37.58
N THR A 3 -13.97 26.02 -37.75
CA THR A 3 -14.66 25.11 -36.81
C THR A 3 -14.10 23.68 -36.79
N SER A 4 -13.48 23.21 -37.88
CA SER A 4 -12.85 21.87 -37.93
C SER A 4 -11.50 21.85 -37.22
N TRP A 5 -10.77 22.98 -37.23
CA TRP A 5 -9.51 23.15 -36.49
C TRP A 5 -9.75 23.17 -34.97
N LEU A 6 -10.74 23.93 -34.49
CA LEU A 6 -11.09 23.95 -33.07
C LEU A 6 -11.52 22.58 -32.53
N ARG A 7 -12.30 21.80 -33.29
CA ARG A 7 -12.68 20.44 -32.89
C ARG A 7 -11.48 19.48 -32.84
N ARG A 8 -10.55 19.59 -33.78
CA ARG A 8 -9.32 18.78 -33.81
C ARG A 8 -8.38 19.10 -32.65
N PHE A 9 -8.23 20.38 -32.31
CA PHE A 9 -7.46 20.82 -31.14
C PHE A 9 -8.11 20.37 -29.82
N GLY A 10 -9.44 20.44 -29.70
CA GLY A 10 -10.17 19.95 -28.53
C GLY A 10 -10.02 18.44 -28.29
N ILE A 11 -10.05 17.64 -29.36
CA ILE A 11 -9.85 16.17 -29.28
C ILE A 11 -8.40 15.84 -28.91
N ALA A 12 -7.43 16.56 -29.48
CA ALA A 12 -6.01 16.37 -29.14
C ALA A 12 -5.72 16.73 -27.67
N ALA A 13 -6.29 17.81 -27.15
CA ALA A 13 -6.15 18.22 -25.75
C ALA A 13 -6.76 17.19 -24.79
N ALA A 14 -7.93 16.63 -25.12
CA ALA A 14 -8.57 15.59 -24.31
C ALA A 14 -7.75 14.28 -24.27
N ALA A 15 -7.13 13.90 -25.40
CA ALA A 15 -6.27 12.71 -25.45
C ALA A 15 -4.99 12.86 -24.61
N VAL A 16 -4.37 14.04 -24.62
CA VAL A 16 -3.19 14.33 -23.78
C VAL A 16 -3.55 14.37 -22.29
N GLY A 17 -4.71 14.95 -21.95
CA GLY A 17 -5.23 14.93 -20.58
C GLY A 17 -5.49 13.51 -20.06
N ALA A 18 -6.04 12.62 -20.88
CA ALA A 18 -6.30 11.23 -20.50
C ALA A 18 -5.01 10.42 -20.25
N LEU A 19 -3.95 10.68 -21.02
CA LEU A 19 -2.64 10.02 -20.83
C LEU A 19 -1.94 10.48 -19.55
N ALA A 20 -2.11 11.74 -19.14
CA ALA A 20 -1.52 12.27 -17.91
C ALA A 20 -2.19 11.72 -16.62
N MET A 21 -3.44 11.24 -16.71
CA MET A 21 -4.13 10.64 -15.55
C MET A 21 -3.81 9.16 -15.33
N ALA A 22 -3.11 8.50 -16.27
CA ALA A 22 -2.76 7.09 -16.14
C ALA A 22 -1.66 6.83 -15.09
N ASP A 23 -0.82 7.82 -14.78
CA ASP A 23 0.33 7.67 -13.87
C ASP A 23 -0.05 7.77 -12.37
N ALA A 24 -1.22 8.32 -12.05
CA ALA A 24 -1.64 8.54 -10.66
C ALA A 24 -2.10 7.27 -9.92
N ALA A 25 -2.20 6.13 -10.60
CA ALA A 25 -2.90 4.94 -10.09
C ALA A 25 -2.01 3.86 -9.46
N SER A 26 -0.67 4.01 -9.41
CA SER A 26 0.23 2.88 -9.09
C SER A 26 1.13 3.06 -7.85
N ALA A 27 0.65 3.74 -6.80
CA ALA A 27 1.31 3.65 -5.49
C ALA A 27 0.90 2.32 -4.81
N GLN A 28 1.42 1.20 -5.31
CA GLN A 28 1.16 -0.14 -4.76
C GLN A 28 1.69 -0.20 -3.32
N GLN A 29 0.79 -0.08 -2.34
CA GLN A 29 1.13 -0.16 -0.92
C GLN A 29 1.49 -1.61 -0.58
N LYS A 30 2.66 -1.82 0.02
CA LYS A 30 3.07 -3.15 0.48
C LYS A 30 2.48 -3.40 1.86
N PHE A 31 1.51 -4.30 1.95
CA PHE A 31 0.90 -4.68 3.22
C PHE A 31 1.67 -5.84 3.83
N VAL A 32 2.06 -5.70 5.10
CA VAL A 32 2.77 -6.73 5.88
C VAL A 32 2.02 -6.93 7.18
N SER A 33 1.69 -8.18 7.50
CA SER A 33 1.16 -8.54 8.82
C SER A 33 2.21 -9.33 9.61
N ILE A 34 2.40 -8.97 10.87
CA ILE A 34 3.31 -9.68 11.78
C ILE A 34 2.47 -10.64 12.64
N GLY A 35 2.65 -11.95 12.40
CA GLY A 35 2.14 -12.98 13.30
C GLY A 35 2.90 -12.95 14.62
N THR A 36 2.19 -12.84 15.74
CA THR A 36 2.80 -12.69 17.06
C THR A 36 2.56 -13.94 17.94
N GLY A 37 1.64 -13.85 18.89
CA GLY A 37 1.21 -14.88 19.81
C GLY A 37 -0.01 -14.36 20.57
N GLY A 38 -0.30 -14.90 21.76
CA GLY A 38 -1.39 -14.40 22.59
C GLY A 38 -1.20 -12.93 22.99
N ILE A 39 -2.32 -12.18 23.11
CA ILE A 39 -2.33 -10.75 23.44
C ILE A 39 -1.70 -10.41 24.79
N THR A 40 -1.65 -11.36 25.72
CA THR A 40 -1.00 -11.25 27.04
C THR A 40 0.49 -11.58 27.02
N GLY A 41 0.97 -12.17 25.92
CA GLY A 41 2.39 -12.49 25.73
C GLY A 41 3.21 -11.29 25.31
N VAL A 42 4.53 -11.46 25.24
CA VAL A 42 5.47 -10.38 24.90
C VAL A 42 5.46 -10.03 23.41
N TYR A 43 5.15 -11.00 22.54
CA TYR A 43 5.25 -10.81 21.09
C TYR A 43 4.20 -9.84 20.55
N TYR A 44 3.00 -9.82 21.13
CA TYR A 44 1.92 -8.94 20.68
C TYR A 44 2.25 -7.44 20.83
N PRO A 45 2.63 -6.92 22.02
CA PRO A 45 3.05 -5.53 22.16
C PRO A 45 4.37 -5.22 21.44
N THR A 46 5.28 -6.21 21.34
CA THR A 46 6.54 -6.05 20.58
C THR A 46 6.27 -5.83 19.10
N GLY A 47 5.45 -6.68 18.48
CA GLY A 47 5.01 -6.50 17.09
C GLY A 47 4.28 -5.17 16.90
N GLY A 48 3.46 -4.76 17.87
CA GLY A 48 2.74 -3.49 17.82
C GLY A 48 3.68 -2.29 17.81
N ALA A 49 4.79 -2.36 18.55
CA ALA A 49 5.84 -1.35 18.53
C ALA A 49 6.57 -1.28 17.19
N ILE A 50 6.90 -2.44 16.61
CA ILE A 50 7.54 -2.54 15.30
C ILE A 50 6.62 -1.96 14.21
N CYS A 51 5.37 -2.40 14.16
CA CYS A 51 4.42 -1.90 13.16
C CYS A 51 4.14 -0.40 13.31
N ARG A 52 4.11 0.12 14.55
CA ARG A 52 3.99 1.57 14.78
C ARG A 52 5.17 2.33 14.16
N LEU A 53 6.39 1.83 14.30
CA LEU A 53 7.57 2.44 13.68
C LEU A 53 7.51 2.37 12.15
N MET A 54 7.25 1.18 11.60
CA MET A 54 7.16 0.97 10.15
C MET A 54 6.09 1.85 9.50
N ASN A 55 4.93 1.99 10.15
CA ASN A 55 3.85 2.85 9.66
C ASN A 55 4.22 4.35 9.68
N LYS A 56 5.10 4.79 10.60
CA LYS A 56 5.66 6.16 10.55
C LYS A 56 6.58 6.34 9.34
N LEU A 57 7.39 5.33 9.04
CA LEU A 57 8.30 5.29 7.89
C LEU A 57 7.59 4.87 6.58
N ARG A 58 6.25 4.82 6.54
CA ARG A 58 5.49 4.37 5.38
C ARG A 58 5.79 5.18 4.12
N LYS A 59 6.02 6.48 4.25
CA LYS A 59 6.32 7.35 3.09
C LYS A 59 7.63 6.98 2.40
N GLU A 60 8.60 6.50 3.17
CA GLU A 60 9.93 6.11 2.68
C GLU A 60 9.94 4.64 2.25
N THR A 61 9.31 3.76 3.03
CA THR A 61 9.34 2.30 2.82
C THR A 61 8.24 1.79 1.90
N GLY A 62 7.13 2.53 1.76
CA GLY A 62 5.91 2.06 1.09
C GLY A 62 5.17 0.96 1.84
N ILE A 63 5.58 0.62 3.08
CA ILE A 63 5.05 -0.51 3.84
C ILE A 63 3.97 -0.07 4.82
N ARG A 64 2.84 -0.78 4.80
CA ARG A 64 1.79 -0.71 5.83
C ARG A 64 1.82 -1.99 6.67
N CYS A 65 2.06 -1.83 7.96
CA CYS A 65 2.25 -2.93 8.91
C CYS A 65 1.03 -3.08 9.83
N SER A 66 0.59 -4.32 10.04
CA SER A 66 -0.39 -4.73 11.05
C SER A 66 0.14 -5.87 11.93
N VAL A 67 -0.47 -6.07 13.09
CA VAL A 67 -0.17 -7.21 13.97
C VAL A 67 -1.36 -8.15 14.08
N GLU A 68 -1.07 -9.45 14.11
CA GLU A 68 -2.05 -10.51 14.26
C GLU A 68 -1.77 -11.27 15.57
N SER A 69 -2.81 -11.49 16.37
CA SER A 69 -2.75 -12.43 17.51
C SER A 69 -2.86 -13.84 16.96
N THR A 70 -1.93 -14.73 17.33
CA THR A 70 -1.88 -16.08 16.76
C THR A 70 -1.65 -17.15 17.82
N GLY A 71 -1.66 -18.42 17.40
CA GLY A 71 -1.30 -19.57 18.24
C GLY A 71 0.20 -19.69 18.57
N GLY A 72 1.05 -18.75 18.11
CA GLY A 72 2.49 -18.73 18.39
C GLY A 72 3.36 -19.26 17.25
N SER A 73 4.62 -19.59 17.56
CA SER A 73 5.67 -19.78 16.55
C SER A 73 5.39 -20.85 15.49
N ILE A 74 4.85 -22.01 15.87
CA ILE A 74 4.54 -23.08 14.90
C ILE A 74 3.47 -22.60 13.91
N TYR A 75 2.42 -21.94 14.40
CA TYR A 75 1.39 -21.36 13.56
C TYR A 75 2.00 -20.32 12.61
N ASN A 76 2.82 -19.40 13.12
CA ASN A 76 3.42 -18.33 12.32
C ASN A 76 4.37 -18.87 11.24
N ILE A 77 5.22 -19.86 11.57
CA ILE A 77 6.14 -20.48 10.59
C ILE A 77 5.36 -21.12 9.45
N ASN A 78 4.25 -21.79 9.75
CA ASN A 78 3.40 -22.39 8.72
C ASN A 78 2.63 -21.34 7.91
N ALA A 79 2.31 -20.18 8.48
CA ALA A 79 1.62 -19.08 7.79
C ALA A 79 2.53 -18.26 6.85
N ILE A 80 3.86 -18.35 7.00
CA ILE A 80 4.84 -17.65 6.16
C ILE A 80 5.34 -18.51 4.99
N ARG A 81 5.07 -19.82 5.01
CA ARG A 81 5.44 -20.75 3.94
C ARG A 81 4.68 -20.51 2.64
#